data_AF-A0A1G9JKK7-F1
#
_entry.id   AF-A0A1G9JKK7-F1
#
_cell.length_a   1.000
_cell.length_b   1.000
_cell.length_c   1.000
_cell.angle_alpha   90.00
_cell.angle_beta   90.00
_cell.angle_gamma   90.00
#
_symmetry.space_group_name_H-M   'P 1'
#
loop_
_entity.id
_entity.type
_entity.pdbx_description
1 polymer ?
#
loop_
_entity_poly.entity_id
_entity_poly.type
_entity_poly.pdbx_seq_one_letter_code
_entity_poly.pdbx_strand_id
1 'polypeptide(L)'
;MISTTEEMTNFTFKMDRKTRESYSALCEAFGLSMSAATLALVRQAVRSQSMTFSMRDANGFTPAEAAELKRRIDDVAEGNVTAHGIIEA
;
A
#
# COMPACT_ATOMS: atom_id res chain seq x y z
N MET A 1 -10.26 34.71 -11.67
CA MET A 1 -10.17 33.50 -10.84
C MET A 1 -11.27 32.57 -11.29
N ILE A 2 -10.94 31.48 -11.99
CA ILE A 2 -11.93 30.47 -12.39
C ILE A 2 -12.03 29.52 -11.20
N SER A 3 -13.04 29.72 -10.36
CA SER A 3 -13.45 28.74 -9.38
C SER A 3 -14.18 27.63 -10.12
N THR A 4 -13.42 26.66 -10.65
CA THR A 4 -14.01 25.42 -11.16
C THR A 4 -14.44 24.62 -9.94
N THR A 5 -15.64 24.88 -9.44
CA THR A 5 -16.29 23.97 -8.49
C THR A 5 -16.53 22.69 -9.29
N GLU A 6 -15.64 21.71 -9.14
CA GLU A 6 -15.76 20.42 -9.82
C GLU A 6 -17.15 19.84 -9.53
N GLU A 7 -17.92 19.50 -10.58
CA GLU A 7 -19.23 18.89 -10.43
C GLU A 7 -19.08 17.55 -9.69
N MET A 8 -19.51 17.51 -8.43
CA MET A 8 -19.43 16.33 -7.60
C MET A 8 -20.54 15.35 -7.97
N THR A 9 -20.17 14.11 -8.26
CA THR A 9 -21.10 13.02 -8.57
C THR A 9 -21.09 11.96 -7.48
N ASN A 10 -22.23 11.30 -7.29
CA ASN A 10 -22.37 10.24 -6.30
C ASN A 10 -21.85 8.91 -6.83
N PHE A 11 -21.05 8.22 -6.01
CA PHE A 11 -20.56 6.87 -6.29
C PHE A 11 -21.07 5.90 -5.22
N THR A 12 -21.90 4.94 -5.61
CA THR A 12 -22.46 3.93 -4.69
C THR A 12 -22.15 2.54 -5.21
N PHE A 13 -21.62 1.68 -4.34
CA PHE A 13 -21.37 0.27 -4.63
C PHE A 13 -21.83 -0.60 -3.47
N LYS A 14 -22.15 -1.86 -3.77
CA LYS A 14 -22.54 -2.85 -2.76
C LYS A 14 -21.30 -3.58 -2.26
N MET A 15 -21.26 -3.85 -0.96
CA MET A 15 -20.20 -4.61 -0.32
C MET A 15 -20.79 -5.46 0.80
N ASP A 16 -20.21 -6.64 1.02
CA ASP A 16 -20.54 -7.48 2.16
C ASP A 16 -20.25 -6.75 3.49
N ARG A 17 -21.01 -7.10 4.53
CA ARG A 17 -20.90 -6.48 5.85
C ARG A 17 -19.51 -6.65 6.45
N LYS A 18 -18.93 -7.86 6.38
CA LYS A 18 -17.63 -8.15 6.97
C LYS A 18 -16.53 -7.31 6.32
N THR A 19 -16.56 -7.21 4.99
CA THR A 19 -15.59 -6.38 4.25
C THR A 19 -15.75 -4.89 4.59
N ARG A 20 -16.99 -4.42 4.82
CA ARG A 20 -17.24 -3.04 5.29
C ARG A 20 -16.65 -2.75 6.64
N GLU A 21 -16.86 -3.64 7.60
CA GLU A 21 -16.34 -3.48 8.96
C GLU A 21 -14.80 -3.51 8.95
N SER A 22 -14.19 -4.45 8.22
CA SER A 22 -12.73 -4.48 8.04
C SER A 22 -12.17 -3.23 7.36
N TYR A 23 -12.83 -2.74 6.31
CA TYR A 23 -12.39 -1.53 5.61
C TYR A 23 -12.51 -0.29 6.49
N SER A 24 -13.58 -0.17 7.28
CA SER A 24 -13.75 0.91 8.26
C SER A 24 -12.61 0.93 9.27
N ALA A 25 -12.32 -0.21 9.90
CA ALA A 25 -11.25 -0.31 10.88
C ALA A 25 -9.87 0.02 10.27
N LEU A 26 -9.63 -0.41 9.03
CA LEU A 26 -8.41 -0.06 8.29
C LEU A 26 -8.30 1.45 8.05
N CYS A 27 -9.38 2.11 7.64
CA CYS A 27 -9.37 3.56 7.43
C CYS A 27 -9.14 4.32 8.74
N GLU A 28 -9.74 3.87 9.85
CA GLU A 28 -9.53 4.44 11.18
C GLU A 28 -8.08 4.32 11.64
N ALA A 29 -7.44 3.17 11.41
CA ALA A 29 -6.02 2.97 11.72
C ALA A 29 -5.09 3.94 10.96
N PHE A 30 -5.49 4.35 9.75
CA PHE A 30 -4.77 5.34 8.95
C PHE A 30 -5.22 6.80 9.24
N GLY A 31 -6.18 7.03 10.13
CA GLY A 31 -6.72 8.36 10.42
C GLY A 31 -7.52 8.97 9.26
N LEU A 32 -8.09 8.13 8.40
CA LEU A 32 -8.83 8.55 7.20
C LEU A 32 -10.31 8.16 7.31
N SER A 33 -11.19 8.94 6.67
CA SER A 33 -12.57 8.49 6.43
C SER A 33 -12.60 7.49 5.27
N MET A 34 -13.57 6.55 5.29
CA MET A 34 -13.77 5.60 4.19
C MET A 34 -13.94 6.29 2.83
N SER A 35 -14.66 7.41 2.79
CA SER A 35 -14.86 8.18 1.55
C SER A 35 -13.56 8.80 1.04
N ALA A 36 -12.72 9.34 1.92
CA ALA A 36 -11.42 9.89 1.55
C ALA A 36 -10.46 8.80 1.03
N ALA A 37 -10.41 7.66 1.73
CA ALA A 37 -9.60 6.51 1.31
C ALA A 37 -10.08 5.94 -0.04
N THR A 38 -11.39 5.84 -0.26
CA THR A 38 -11.96 5.37 -1.54
C THR A 38 -11.66 6.37 -2.67
N LEU A 39 -11.79 7.67 -2.42
CA LEU A 39 -11.46 8.69 -3.41
C LEU A 39 -9.98 8.65 -3.78
N ALA A 40 -9.09 8.48 -2.79
CA ALA A 40 -7.66 8.35 -3.03
C ALA A 40 -7.34 7.11 -3.90
N LEU A 41 -8.00 5.99 -3.62
CA LEU A 41 -7.89 4.77 -4.44
C LEU A 41 -8.32 5.02 -5.89
N VAL A 42 -9.50 5.63 -6.11
CA VAL A 42 -10.01 5.93 -7.46
C VAL A 42 -9.06 6.89 -8.19
N ARG A 43 -8.60 7.95 -7.53
CA ARG A 43 -7.64 8.90 -8.11
C ARG A 43 -6.34 8.22 -8.51
N GLN A 44 -5.82 7.33 -7.67
CA GLN A 44 -4.60 6.60 -7.96
C GLN A 44 -4.80 5.65 -9.16
N ALA A 45 -5.93 4.96 -9.23
CA ALA A 45 -6.25 4.08 -10.35
C ALA A 45 -6.36 4.85 -11.68
N VAL A 46 -7.02 6.01 -11.68
CA VAL A 46 -7.12 6.89 -12.86
C VAL A 46 -5.74 7.41 -13.26
N ARG A 47 -4.94 7.89 -12.29
CA ARG A 47 -3.60 8.44 -12.55
C ARG A 47 -2.64 7.41 -13.12
N SER A 48 -2.69 6.18 -12.60
CA SER A 48 -1.81 5.09 -13.04
C SER A 48 -2.37 4.30 -14.23
N GLN A 49 -3.60 4.59 -14.66
CA GLN A 49 -4.36 3.81 -15.65
C GLN A 49 -4.36 2.30 -15.34
N SER A 50 -4.29 1.94 -14.05
CA SER A 50 -4.12 0.57 -13.58
C SER A 50 -4.69 0.40 -12.18
N MET A 51 -5.16 -0.80 -11.87
CA MET A 51 -5.60 -1.20 -10.54
C MET A 51 -4.54 -2.10 -9.93
N THR A 52 -3.46 -1.49 -9.43
CA THR A 52 -2.33 -2.23 -8.86
C THR A 52 -2.60 -2.53 -7.39
N PHE A 53 -2.98 -3.76 -7.08
CA PHE A 53 -2.95 -4.29 -5.73
C PHE A 53 -1.72 -5.18 -5.61
N SER A 54 -0.73 -4.74 -4.83
CA SER A 54 0.40 -5.59 -4.50
C SER A 54 -0.10 -6.71 -3.60
N MET A 55 -0.07 -7.95 -4.09
CA MET A 55 -0.22 -9.12 -3.21
C MET A 55 0.96 -9.07 -2.23
N ARG A 56 0.66 -8.84 -0.96
CA ARG A 56 1.64 -8.85 0.12
C ARG A 56 1.45 -10.12 0.93
N ASP A 57 2.55 -10.71 1.36
CA ASP A 57 2.53 -11.86 2.26
C ASP A 57 2.12 -11.45 3.69
N ALA A 58 2.09 -12.42 4.61
CA ALA A 58 1.72 -12.18 6.01
C ALA A 58 2.62 -11.16 6.73
N ASN A 59 3.84 -10.93 6.21
CA ASN A 59 4.81 -9.99 6.75
C ASN A 59 4.78 -8.64 6.01
N GLY A 60 3.87 -8.47 5.04
CA GLY A 60 3.71 -7.24 4.29
C GLY A 60 4.65 -7.10 3.09
N PHE A 61 5.45 -8.11 2.73
CA PHE A 61 6.35 -8.05 1.58
C PHE A 61 5.65 -8.48 0.29
N THR A 62 5.99 -7.82 -0.82
CA THR A 62 5.68 -8.37 -2.15
C THR A 62 6.50 -9.63 -2.41
N PRO A 63 6.07 -10.51 -3.34
CA PRO A 63 6.85 -11.69 -3.71
C PRO A 63 8.27 -11.37 -4.15
N ALA A 64 8.47 -10.21 -4.80
CA ALA A 64 9.78 -9.74 -5.22
C ALA A 64 10.64 -9.31 -4.02
N GLU A 65 10.07 -8.53 -3.09
CA GLU A 65 10.76 -8.14 -1.85
C GLU A 65 11.14 -9.36 -1.00
N ALA A 66 10.22 -10.32 -0.85
CA ALA A 66 10.49 -11.55 -0.10
C ALA A 66 11.59 -12.40 -0.76
N ALA A 67 11.60 -12.48 -2.10
CA ALA A 67 12.65 -13.19 -2.84
C ALA A 67 14.02 -12.49 -2.71
N GLU A 68 14.05 -11.15 -2.73
CA GLU A 68 15.27 -10.40 -2.51
C GLU A 68 15.79 -10.55 -1.07
N LEU A 69 14.90 -10.50 -0.08
CA LEU A 69 15.26 -10.74 1.33
C LEU A 69 15.88 -12.12 1.50
N LYS A 70 15.25 -13.15 0.91
CA LYS A 70 15.75 -14.52 0.94
C LYS A 70 17.13 -14.62 0.32
N ARG A 71 17.31 -14.05 -0.89
CA ARG A 71 18.61 -14.03 -1.57
C ARG A 71 19.70 -13.38 -0.71
N ARG A 72 19.40 -12.28 -0.02
CA ARG A 72 20.36 -11.63 0.88
C ARG A 72 20.70 -12.47 2.11
N ILE A 73 19.73 -13.20 2.66
CA ILE A 73 19.97 -14.13 3.77
C ILE A 73 20.91 -15.26 3.32
N ASP A 74 20.67 -15.82 2.13
CA ASP A 74 21.52 -16.86 1.55
C ASP A 74 22.96 -16.31 1.31
N ASP A 75 23.09 -15.10 0.76
CA ASP A 75 24.38 -14.45 0.50
C ASP A 75 25.20 -14.20 1.80
N VAL A 76 24.52 -13.82 2.89
CA VAL A 76 25.14 -13.72 4.23
C VAL A 76 25.58 -15.10 4.74
N ALA A 77 24.74 -16.12 4.58
CA ALA A 77 25.06 -17.48 5.04
C ALA A 77 26.23 -18.09 4.26
N GLU A 78 26.38 -17.76 2.97
CA GLU A 78 27.49 -18.16 2.12
C GLU A 78 28.77 -17.32 2.34
N GLY A 79 28.68 -16.24 3.14
CA GLY A 79 29.82 -15.37 3.45
C GLY A 79 30.17 -14.36 2.35
N ASN A 80 29.27 -14.12 1.40
CA ASN A 80 29.45 -13.20 0.27
C ASN A 80 29.19 -11.72 0.64
N VAL A 81 29.30 -11.37 1.92
CA VAL A 81 29.00 -10.03 2.43
C VAL A 81 30.23 -9.33 2.98
N THR A 82 30.34 -8.03 2.69
CA THR A 82 31.38 -7.17 3.27
C THR A 82 30.87 -6.55 4.56
N ALA A 83 31.46 -6.91 5.69
CA ALA A 83 31.13 -6.29 6.97
C ALA A 83 31.76 -4.89 7.05
N HIS A 84 30.93 -3.86 7.19
CA HIS A 84 31.39 -2.51 7.47
C HIS A 84 31.25 -2.23 8.97
N GLY A 85 32.34 -1.78 9.60
CA GLY A 85 32.33 -1.37 11.00
C GLY A 85 31.52 -0.10 11.19
N ILE A 86 30.80 -0.01 12.31
CA ILE A 86 30.10 1.21 12.71
C ILE A 86 31.17 2.19 13.21
N ILE A 87 31.28 3.36 12.60
CA ILE A 87 32.14 4.44 13.08
C ILE A 87 31.25 5.33 13.94
N GLU A 88 31.38 5.24 15.26
CA GLU A 88 30.73 6.17 16.17
C GLU A 88 31.43 7.53 16.07
N ALA A 89 30.63 8.59 15.82
CA ALA A 89 31.09 9.98 15.74
C ALA A 89 30.76 10.73 17.03
#